data_AF-A0A3D1YMH8-F1
#
_entry.id   AF-A0A3D1YMH8-F1
#
_cell.length_a   1.000
_cell.length_b   1.000
_cell.length_c   1.000
_cell.angle_alpha   90.00
_cell.angle_beta   90.00
_cell.angle_gamma   90.00
#
_symmetry.space_group_name_H-M   'P 1'
#
loop_
_entity.id
_entity.type
_entity.pdbx_description
1 polymer ?
#
loop_
_entity_poly.entity_id
_entity_poly.type
_entity_poly.pdbx_seq_one_letter_code
_entity_poly.pdbx_strand_id
1 'polypeptide(L)'
;SVADRSEAIFDKSVLLVKDDGSANTHEEQTNLTNPEELTKSDGWMRATAPNGNPDFENVIGWTNSLGYGEREPEKGQTMEEE
;
A
#
# COMPACT_ATOMS: atom_id res chain seq x y z
N SER A 1 16.88 -8.83 0.73
CA SER A 1 18.18 -8.14 0.60
C SER A 1 18.81 -8.52 -0.72
N VAL A 2 19.41 -7.60 -1.45
CA VAL A 2 20.20 -7.91 -2.66
C VAL A 2 21.63 -8.26 -2.26
N ALA A 3 22.18 -9.34 -2.82
CA ALA A 3 23.53 -9.82 -2.52
C ALA A 3 24.58 -9.18 -3.44
N ASP A 4 24.19 -8.74 -4.63
CA ASP A 4 25.06 -8.07 -5.59
C ASP A 4 24.35 -6.95 -6.39
N ARG A 5 25.11 -6.21 -7.19
CA ARG A 5 24.59 -5.09 -7.99
C ARG A 5 23.65 -5.55 -9.10
N SER A 6 23.85 -6.74 -9.67
CA SER A 6 23.02 -7.26 -10.76
C SER A 6 21.59 -7.49 -10.30
N GLU A 7 21.41 -7.97 -9.07
CA GLU A 7 20.09 -8.17 -8.46
C GLU A 7 19.34 -6.86 -8.16
N ALA A 8 20.04 -5.71 -8.17
CA ALA A 8 19.46 -4.40 -7.90
C ALA A 8 19.19 -3.57 -9.17
N ILE A 9 19.45 -4.12 -10.35
CA ILE A 9 19.19 -3.44 -11.63
C ILE A 9 17.83 -3.91 -12.15
N PHE A 10 16.85 -3.01 -12.12
CA PHE A 10 15.54 -3.22 -12.70
C PHE A 10 15.47 -2.68 -14.12
N ASP A 11 14.82 -3.43 -15.00
CA ASP A 11 14.54 -3.01 -16.36
C ASP A 11 13.03 -2.74 -16.56
N LYS A 12 12.64 -2.44 -17.80
CA LYS A 12 11.25 -2.13 -18.15
C LYS A 12 10.27 -3.26 -17.81
N SER A 13 10.71 -4.52 -17.83
CA SER A 13 9.85 -5.65 -17.50
C SER A 13 9.43 -5.65 -16.03
N VAL A 14 10.23 -5.03 -15.15
CA VAL A 14 9.94 -4.87 -13.72
C VAL A 14 9.30 -3.50 -13.44
N LEU A 15 9.79 -2.43 -14.07
CA LEU A 15 9.41 -1.06 -13.72
C LEU A 15 8.09 -0.58 -14.34
N LEU A 16 7.63 -1.20 -15.42
CA LEU A 16 6.40 -0.78 -16.10
C LEU A 16 5.21 -1.61 -15.63
N VAL A 17 4.03 -1.01 -15.71
CA VAL A 17 2.75 -1.72 -15.54
C VAL A 17 2.52 -2.69 -16.70
N LYS A 18 1.74 -3.74 -16.44
CA LYS A 18 1.27 -4.67 -17.46
C LYS A 18 0.19 -4.02 -18.32
N ASP A 19 -0.19 -4.71 -19.40
CA ASP A 19 -1.20 -4.23 -20.35
C ASP A 19 -2.58 -4.03 -19.72
N ASP A 20 -2.89 -4.73 -18.62
CA ASP A 20 -4.11 -4.58 -17.84
C ASP A 20 -4.05 -3.42 -16.83
N GLY A 21 -2.94 -2.70 -16.77
CA GLY A 21 -2.68 -1.60 -15.83
C GLY A 21 -2.17 -2.05 -14.47
N SER A 22 -2.02 -3.35 -14.20
CA SER A 22 -1.50 -3.83 -12.93
C SER A 22 0.01 -3.61 -12.81
N ALA A 23 0.48 -3.26 -11.61
CA ALA A 23 1.91 -3.15 -11.32
C ALA A 23 2.57 -4.53 -11.30
N ASN A 24 3.86 -4.58 -11.65
CA ASN A 24 4.69 -5.75 -11.40
C ASN A 24 5.17 -5.77 -9.94
N THR A 25 5.44 -6.98 -9.44
CA THR A 25 5.96 -7.21 -8.09
C THR A 25 7.31 -7.91 -8.20
N HIS A 26 8.32 -7.45 -7.46
CA HIS A 26 9.65 -8.03 -7.52
C HIS A 26 10.03 -8.82 -6.25
N GLU A 27 9.45 -8.49 -5.09
CA GLU A 27 9.63 -9.26 -3.85
C GLU A 27 8.58 -10.35 -3.62
N GLU A 28 8.84 -11.22 -2.63
CA GLU A 28 7.80 -12.05 -2.03
C GLU A 28 6.80 -11.16 -1.27
N GLN A 29 5.52 -11.48 -1.43
CA GLN A 29 4.45 -10.65 -0.90
C GLN A 29 4.20 -10.97 0.58
N THR A 30 4.07 -9.92 1.37
CA THR A 30 3.76 -9.97 2.80
C THR A 30 2.51 -9.15 3.09
N ASN A 31 2.02 -9.17 4.33
CA ASN A 31 0.92 -8.31 4.75
C ASN A 31 1.24 -6.81 4.53
N LEU A 32 2.53 -6.41 4.55
CA LEU A 32 2.96 -5.03 4.33
C LEU A 32 3.14 -4.64 2.86
N THR A 33 3.21 -5.62 1.97
CA THR A 33 3.49 -5.41 0.54
C THR A 33 2.36 -5.92 -0.35
N ASN A 34 1.18 -6.22 0.19
CA ASN A 34 0.08 -6.84 -0.55
C ASN A 34 -0.34 -6.04 -1.81
N PRO A 35 -0.16 -6.57 -3.04
CA PRO A 35 -0.45 -5.86 -4.28
C PRO A 35 -1.93 -5.58 -4.49
N GLU A 36 -2.81 -6.35 -3.85
CA GLU A 36 -4.25 -6.10 -3.92
C GLU A 36 -4.58 -4.71 -3.35
N GLU A 37 -3.81 -4.18 -2.40
CA GLU A 37 -4.04 -2.84 -1.85
C GLU A 37 -3.87 -1.73 -2.90
N LEU A 38 -3.02 -1.95 -3.92
CA LEU A 38 -2.83 -1.01 -5.04
C LEU A 38 -4.06 -0.92 -5.95
N THR A 39 -4.93 -1.93 -5.94
CA THR A 39 -6.20 -1.89 -6.67
C THR A 39 -7.28 -1.14 -5.90
N LYS A 40 -7.03 -0.93 -4.61
CA LYS A 40 -7.95 -0.29 -3.70
C LYS A 40 -7.62 1.21 -3.67
N SER A 41 -6.38 1.59 -3.37
CA SER A 41 -5.98 3.01 -3.33
C SER A 41 -5.66 3.53 -4.73
N ASP A 42 -5.79 4.84 -4.96
CA ASP A 42 -5.39 5.49 -6.22
C ASP A 42 -3.85 5.49 -6.41
N GLY A 43 -3.16 4.43 -5.98
CA GLY A 43 -1.70 4.29 -5.97
C GLY A 43 -0.97 5.07 -4.88
N TRP A 44 -1.69 5.73 -3.96
CA TRP A 44 -1.07 6.49 -2.86
C TRP A 44 -0.76 5.60 -1.66
N MET A 45 0.48 5.68 -1.19
CA MET A 45 0.93 4.97 0.00
C MET A 45 0.36 5.62 1.27
N ARG A 46 -0.16 4.77 2.14
CA ARG A 46 -0.69 5.06 3.46
C ARG A 46 0.45 5.55 4.40
N ALA A 47 0.54 6.85 4.70
CA ALA A 47 1.46 7.37 5.74
C ALA A 47 0.72 7.53 7.06
N THR A 48 0.69 6.50 7.90
CA THR A 48 -0.37 6.39 8.90
C THR A 48 0.10 5.99 10.28
N ALA A 49 0.30 7.03 11.05
CA ALA A 49 -0.05 7.01 12.45
C ALA A 49 -1.08 8.14 12.65
N PRO A 50 -1.87 8.12 13.74
CA PRO A 50 -2.68 9.27 14.19
C PRO A 50 -1.85 10.56 14.48
N ASN A 51 -0.58 10.61 14.05
CA ASN A 51 0.42 11.62 14.38
C ASN A 51 0.54 11.86 15.89
N GLY A 52 0.20 10.84 16.69
CA GLY A 52 0.17 10.89 18.16
C GLY A 52 -1.11 11.46 18.78
N ASN A 53 -2.16 11.75 18.00
CA ASN A 53 -3.45 12.21 18.54
C ASN A 53 -4.52 11.10 18.48
N PRO A 54 -4.93 10.54 19.64
CA PRO A 54 -5.88 9.43 19.70
C PRO A 54 -7.28 9.79 19.16
N ASP A 55 -7.64 11.08 19.08
CA ASP A 55 -8.93 11.51 18.54
C ASP A 55 -9.09 11.17 17.04
N PHE A 56 -8.00 10.85 16.34
CA PHE A 56 -8.01 10.45 14.93
C PHE A 56 -7.95 8.92 14.73
N GLU A 57 -7.92 8.13 15.79
CA GLU A 57 -8.07 6.67 15.67
C GLU A 57 -9.50 6.31 15.23
N ASN A 58 -9.63 5.33 14.33
CA ASN A 58 -10.91 4.91 13.77
C ASN A 58 -11.70 6.04 13.07
N VAL A 59 -11.02 7.12 12.67
CA VAL A 59 -11.59 8.20 11.86
C VAL A 59 -11.12 8.09 10.41
N ILE A 60 -12.03 8.35 9.48
CA ILE A 60 -11.73 8.36 8.04
C ILE A 60 -10.90 9.60 7.72
N GLY A 61 -9.60 9.38 7.46
CA GLY A 61 -8.64 10.45 7.18
C GLY A 61 -8.51 10.86 5.71
N TRP A 62 -9.33 10.31 4.81
CA TRP A 62 -9.12 10.40 3.36
C TRP A 62 -10.40 10.71 2.61
N THR A 63 -10.27 11.29 1.43
CA THR A 63 -11.39 11.47 0.50
C THR A 63 -11.66 10.17 -0.25
N ASN A 64 -12.94 9.90 -0.55
CA ASN A 64 -13.37 8.72 -1.30
C ASN A 64 -12.69 8.66 -2.68
N SER A 65 -12.20 7.48 -3.04
CA SER A 65 -11.63 7.22 -4.37
C SER A 65 -12.73 6.80 -5.34
N LEU A 66 -12.70 7.33 -6.56
CA LEU A 66 -13.63 6.93 -7.61
C LEU A 66 -13.39 5.46 -7.96
N GLY A 67 -14.43 4.62 -7.84
CA GLY A 67 -14.36 3.18 -8.15
C GLY A 67 -14.18 2.28 -6.93
N TYR A 68 -13.68 2.80 -5.80
CA TYR A 68 -13.60 2.05 -4.53
C TYR A 68 -14.58 2.59 -3.47
N GLY A 69 -14.84 3.90 -3.48
CA GLY A 69 -15.73 4.54 -2.52
C GLY A 69 -15.02 4.91 -1.21
N GLU A 70 -15.78 4.85 -0.12
CA GLU A 70 -15.31 5.14 1.23
C GLU A 70 -14.56 3.93 1.81
N ARG A 71 -13.44 4.19 2.46
CA ARG A 71 -12.60 3.17 3.08
C ARG A 71 -12.89 3.09 4.57
N GLU A 72 -12.74 1.88 5.10
CA GLU A 72 -12.70 1.68 6.55
C GLU A 72 -11.58 2.54 7.17
N PRO A 73 -11.84 3.14 8.33
CA PRO A 73 -10.84 3.92 9.02
C PRO A 73 -9.75 3.03 9.61
N GLU A 74 -8.65 3.65 10.00
CA GLU A 74 -7.57 2.91 10.65
C GLU A 74 -7.96 2.45 12.03
N LYS A 75 -7.67 1.18 12.31
CA LYS A 75 -7.74 0.63 13.65
C LYS A 75 -6.73 1.35 14.56
N GLY A 76 -7.14 1.65 15.78
CA GLY A 76 -6.29 2.29 16.79
C GLY A 76 -5.09 1.42 17.19
N GLN A 77 -4.06 2.02 17.79
CA GLN A 77 -2.79 1.34 18.11
C GLN A 77 -2.92 0.20 19.14
N THR A 78 -4.03 0.16 19.87
CA THR A 78 -4.33 -0.88 20.88
C THR A 78 -5.12 -2.06 20.33
N MET A 79 -5.50 -2.02 19.05
CA MET A 79 -6.22 -3.12 18.40
C MET A 79 -5.22 -4.17 17.90
N GLU A 80 -5.62 -5.45 17.94
CA GLU A 80 -4.80 -6.52 17.37
C GLU A 80 -4.68 -6.34 15.84
N GLU A 81 -3.45 -6.49 15.33
CA GLU A 81 -3.20 -6.63 13.89
C GLU A 81 -3.73 -8.01 13.42
N GLU A 82 -4.47 -8.02 12.30
CA GLU A 82 -4.99 -9.23 11.66
C GLU A 82 -3.92 -9.96 10.81
#